data_AF-A0A2R6PCJ4-F1
#
_entry.id   AF-A0A2R6PCJ4-F1
#
_cell.length_a   1.000
_cell.length_b   1.000
_cell.length_c   1.000
_cell.angle_alpha   90.00
_cell.angle_beta   90.00
_cell.angle_gamma   90.00
#
_symmetry.space_group_name_H-M   'P 1'
#
loop_
_entity.id
_entity.type
_entity.pdbx_description
1 polymer ?
#
loop_
_entity_poly.entity_id
_entity_poly.type
_entity_poly.pdbx_seq_one_letter_code
_entity_poly.pdbx_strand_id
1 'polypeptide(L)'
;MGCLVSTPNDSGGNRRRPANIGEVSVFVPGLRIPNPVDFSQSLGDHLSKPLVERLSALRTRIVVMAGQEAPTITRTRRRTTTQHGGSTLADLQHALEDYLPVLLGLIRDGSPLQQKVQFVWVNQEDDAEETAISNAWYEVLSVLHLMASLSLSQANLLLLPRTSADGYQPKVSEESRRTSIDIFLKAAGYLDCAVRQVLPLLPAELRRGLPVDLAEGVLRALCLQALGQGVDIQLGLAIDSTKATLAVKRRLACEMVKYWQQAQDNITNLPLSNGWGEKHWLFVKWKYVEAKAAAYYYHGLILDEGNTEKSHGMAVAAFQAADEYLKESKKASEAFNTVPPLSRKPPLWGTMKYLYEKIPKDTSSKVRINQDLYSRDKIMETAPTLPDFALALKPDEYQLPPVHVSWNDENVNSV
;
A
#
# COMPACT_ATOMS: atom_id res chain seq x y z
N MET A 1 -20.24 31.81 -45.94
CA MET A 1 -19.35 30.64 -46.10
C MET A 1 -18.18 30.81 -45.13
N GLY A 2 -17.87 29.94 -44.18
CA GLY A 2 -18.51 28.72 -43.69
C GLY A 2 -18.29 28.65 -42.18
N CYS A 3 -19.32 28.24 -41.45
CA CYS A 3 -19.29 28.03 -40.01
C CYS A 3 -18.90 26.56 -39.79
N LEU A 4 -17.73 26.31 -39.22
CA LEU A 4 -17.35 24.96 -38.80
C LEU A 4 -17.95 24.71 -37.42
N VAL A 5 -19.11 24.05 -37.44
CA VAL A 5 -19.74 23.42 -36.28
C VAL A 5 -18.85 22.26 -35.86
N SER A 6 -18.13 22.39 -34.75
CA SER A 6 -17.53 21.25 -34.07
C SER A 6 -18.63 20.48 -33.36
N THR A 7 -18.94 19.29 -33.84
CA THR A 7 -19.78 18.30 -33.20
C THR A 7 -19.28 17.99 -31.78
N PRO A 8 -20.16 17.94 -30.76
CA PRO A 8 -19.81 17.37 -29.48
C PRO A 8 -19.75 15.84 -29.68
N ASN A 9 -18.57 15.25 -29.47
CA ASN A 9 -18.50 13.79 -29.41
C ASN A 9 -19.28 13.33 -28.18
N ASP A 10 -20.25 12.46 -28.46
CA ASP A 10 -21.08 11.75 -27.50
C ASP A 10 -20.29 11.08 -26.38
N SER A 11 -20.84 11.29 -25.18
CA SER A 11 -21.00 10.36 -24.06
C SER A 11 -20.45 8.92 -24.17
N GLY A 12 -19.75 8.50 -23.10
CA GLY A 12 -19.78 7.10 -22.62
C GLY A 12 -18.45 6.31 -22.66
N GLY A 13 -17.84 6.11 -21.49
CA GLY A 13 -16.98 4.94 -21.20
C GLY A 13 -15.46 5.09 -21.45
N ASN A 14 -14.67 4.59 -20.50
CA ASN A 14 -13.28 4.14 -20.67
C ASN A 14 -12.13 5.17 -20.85
N ARG A 15 -11.92 6.03 -19.85
CA ARG A 15 -10.55 6.50 -19.50
C ARG A 15 -10.29 6.54 -17.99
N ARG A 16 -10.75 5.53 -17.23
CA ARG A 16 -10.52 5.47 -15.77
C ARG A 16 -9.28 4.66 -15.37
N ARG A 17 -8.90 3.63 -16.14
CA ARG A 17 -7.66 2.86 -15.89
C ARG A 17 -6.50 3.43 -16.72
N PRO A 18 -5.41 3.88 -16.09
CA PRO A 18 -4.25 4.36 -16.83
C PRO A 18 -3.59 3.19 -17.57
N ALA A 19 -3.14 3.41 -18.80
CA ALA A 19 -2.41 2.35 -19.52
C ALA A 19 -1.06 2.01 -18.85
N ASN A 20 -0.49 2.96 -18.10
CA ASN A 20 0.80 2.83 -17.45
C ASN A 20 0.84 3.68 -16.16
N ILE A 21 1.43 3.15 -15.07
CA ILE A 21 1.56 3.80 -13.76
C ILE A 21 3.00 4.23 -13.43
N GLY A 22 3.93 4.06 -14.38
CA GLY A 22 5.32 4.48 -14.25
C GLY A 22 6.17 3.57 -13.37
N GLU A 23 7.15 4.16 -12.69
CA GLU A 23 8.04 3.46 -11.78
C GLU A 23 7.38 3.22 -10.42
N VAL A 24 7.52 2.00 -9.90
CA VAL A 24 6.87 1.58 -8.64
C VAL A 24 7.91 0.98 -7.69
N SER A 25 8.16 1.68 -6.57
CA SER A 25 8.86 1.14 -5.39
C SER A 25 7.86 0.61 -4.36
N VAL A 26 6.73 1.32 -4.19
CA VAL A 26 5.61 0.95 -3.32
C VAL A 26 4.36 0.95 -4.17
N PHE A 27 3.67 -0.18 -4.25
CA PHE A 27 2.43 -0.28 -5.00
C PHE A 27 1.23 0.13 -4.15
N VAL A 28 0.32 0.89 -4.76
CA VAL A 28 -1.00 1.20 -4.21
C VAL A 28 -2.01 0.75 -5.25
N PRO A 29 -2.99 -0.09 -4.88
CA PRO A 29 -3.93 -0.62 -5.84
C PRO A 29 -5.02 0.41 -6.18
N GLY A 30 -4.63 1.46 -6.88
CA GLY A 30 -5.49 2.57 -7.29
C GLY A 30 -6.01 3.42 -6.12
N LEU A 31 -6.53 4.61 -6.43
CA LEU A 31 -7.23 5.43 -5.43
C LEU A 31 -8.74 5.28 -5.60
N ARG A 32 -9.45 5.16 -4.47
CA ARG A 32 -10.89 5.40 -4.44
C ARG A 32 -11.14 6.90 -4.62
N ILE A 33 -12.08 7.26 -5.49
CA ILE A 33 -12.44 8.66 -5.77
C ILE A 33 -13.90 8.87 -5.36
N PRO A 34 -14.21 9.80 -4.43
CA PRO A 34 -15.58 10.07 -4.06
C PRO A 34 -16.29 10.83 -5.17
N ASN A 35 -17.56 10.49 -5.44
CA ASN A 35 -18.44 11.29 -6.30
C ASN A 35 -19.16 12.36 -5.47
N PRO A 36 -19.61 13.50 -6.04
CA PRO A 36 -20.39 14.51 -5.32
C PRO A 36 -21.62 13.93 -4.60
N VAL A 37 -21.99 14.54 -3.47
CA VAL A 37 -23.18 14.18 -2.67
C VAL A 37 -23.93 15.45 -2.34
N ASP A 38 -25.26 15.45 -2.54
CA ASP A 38 -26.13 16.52 -2.09
C ASP A 38 -26.63 16.22 -0.66
N PHE A 39 -25.92 16.78 0.33
CA PHE A 39 -26.33 16.66 1.73
C PHE A 39 -27.59 17.46 2.04
N SER A 40 -27.91 18.52 1.29
CA SER A 40 -29.11 19.32 1.54
C SER A 40 -30.36 18.51 1.27
N GLN A 41 -30.35 17.71 0.20
CA GLN A 41 -31.44 16.80 -0.12
C GLN A 41 -31.67 15.73 0.96
N SER A 42 -30.59 15.20 1.54
CA SER A 42 -30.67 14.04 2.44
C SER A 42 -30.79 14.41 3.93
N LEU A 43 -30.24 15.56 4.31
CA LEU A 43 -30.08 16.00 5.70
C LEU A 43 -30.70 17.37 6.00
N GLY A 44 -31.20 18.10 5.01
CA GLY A 44 -31.71 19.47 5.18
C GLY A 44 -32.87 19.59 6.17
N ASP A 45 -33.70 18.54 6.27
CA ASP A 45 -34.81 18.48 7.23
C ASP A 45 -34.40 17.93 8.60
N HIS A 46 -33.12 17.57 8.77
CA HIS A 46 -32.61 16.86 9.95
C HIS A 46 -31.52 17.62 10.71
N LEU A 47 -30.80 18.52 10.04
CA LEU A 47 -29.64 19.23 10.59
C LEU A 47 -29.73 20.71 10.29
N SER A 48 -29.07 21.54 11.09
CA SER A 48 -28.97 22.96 10.81
C SER A 48 -28.27 23.23 9.46
N LYS A 49 -28.70 24.30 8.79
CA LYS A 49 -28.12 24.76 7.51
C LYS A 49 -26.59 24.92 7.58
N PRO A 50 -25.98 25.55 8.62
CA PRO A 50 -24.53 25.67 8.71
C PRO A 50 -23.78 24.32 8.74
N LEU A 51 -24.36 23.31 9.39
CA LEU A 51 -23.74 21.98 9.48
C LEU A 51 -23.81 21.23 8.13
N VAL A 52 -24.95 21.30 7.45
CA VAL A 52 -25.13 20.74 6.10
C VAL A 52 -24.18 21.41 5.11
N GLU A 53 -24.06 22.75 5.15
CA GLU A 53 -23.12 23.51 4.31
C GLU A 53 -21.67 23.11 4.59
N ARG A 54 -21.30 22.91 5.87
CA ARG A 54 -19.94 22.48 6.25
C ARG A 54 -19.62 21.08 5.73
N LEU A 55 -20.51 20.09 5.92
CA LEU A 55 -20.34 18.74 5.36
C LEU A 55 -20.18 18.77 3.85
N SER A 56 -21.03 19.56 3.18
CA SER A 56 -21.00 19.74 1.72
C SER A 56 -19.68 20.34 1.24
N ALA A 57 -19.20 21.40 1.89
CA ALA A 57 -17.95 22.08 1.54
C ALA A 57 -16.73 21.17 1.72
N LEU A 58 -16.62 20.48 2.86
CA LEU A 58 -15.51 19.57 3.16
C LEU A 58 -15.46 18.41 2.17
N ARG A 59 -16.61 17.78 1.92
CA ARG A 59 -16.66 16.66 0.98
C ARG A 59 -16.41 17.11 -0.47
N THR A 60 -16.94 18.26 -0.88
CA THR A 60 -16.67 18.84 -2.22
C THR A 60 -15.18 19.10 -2.41
N ARG A 61 -14.48 19.63 -1.40
CA ARG A 61 -13.02 19.82 -1.43
C ARG A 61 -12.29 18.50 -1.68
N ILE A 62 -12.67 17.43 -0.96
CA ILE A 62 -12.09 16.10 -1.16
C ILE A 62 -12.36 15.57 -2.57
N VAL A 63 -13.60 15.67 -3.07
CA VAL A 63 -13.97 15.22 -4.43
C VAL A 63 -13.11 15.90 -5.50
N VAL A 64 -12.96 17.23 -5.40
CA VAL A 64 -12.15 18.01 -6.35
C VAL A 64 -10.68 17.57 -6.29
N MET A 65 -10.12 17.48 -5.08
CA MET A 65 -8.70 17.15 -4.90
C MET A 65 -8.40 15.69 -5.29
N ALA A 66 -9.22 14.72 -4.87
CA ALA A 66 -9.06 13.33 -5.25
C ALA A 66 -9.20 13.11 -6.77
N GLY A 67 -10.13 13.83 -7.42
CA GLY A 67 -10.29 13.80 -8.87
C GLY A 67 -9.08 14.38 -9.64
N GLN A 68 -8.34 15.30 -9.03
CA GLN A 68 -7.09 15.85 -9.57
C GLN A 68 -5.89 14.92 -9.34
N GLU A 69 -5.82 14.28 -8.18
CA GLU A 69 -4.69 13.42 -7.78
C GLU A 69 -4.71 12.02 -8.41
N ALA A 70 -5.89 11.42 -8.59
CA ALA A 70 -5.99 10.05 -9.10
C ALA A 70 -5.40 9.88 -10.52
N PRO A 71 -5.58 10.81 -11.48
CA PRO A 71 -4.93 10.74 -12.80
C PRO A 71 -3.44 11.08 -12.78
N THR A 72 -2.94 11.77 -11.76
CA THR A 72 -1.56 12.27 -11.69
C THR A 72 -0.62 11.31 -10.97
N ILE A 73 -1.10 10.53 -9.99
CA ILE A 73 -0.29 9.49 -9.31
C ILE A 73 0.30 8.47 -10.29
N THR A 74 -0.41 8.21 -11.39
CA THR A 74 0.01 7.25 -12.42
C THR A 74 0.86 7.88 -13.52
N ARG A 75 0.83 9.21 -13.64
CA ARG A 75 1.73 9.96 -14.50
C ARG A 75 2.95 10.33 -13.68
N THR A 76 4.01 9.53 -13.80
CA THR A 76 5.38 9.88 -13.37
C THR A 76 5.97 11.10 -14.12
N ARG A 77 5.15 12.05 -14.59
CA ARG A 77 5.58 13.39 -14.99
C ARG A 77 5.77 14.19 -13.71
N ARG A 78 7.01 14.14 -13.20
CA ARG A 78 7.56 15.05 -12.20
C ARG A 78 7.04 16.47 -12.47
N ARG A 79 6.21 17.02 -11.58
CA ARG A 79 5.91 18.45 -11.57
C ARG A 79 6.07 19.03 -10.17
N THR A 80 6.90 20.08 -10.18
CA THR A 80 6.91 21.30 -9.36
C THR A 80 5.89 21.35 -8.24
N THR A 81 6.43 21.52 -7.03
CA THR A 81 5.84 22.30 -5.93
C THR A 81 4.87 23.35 -6.49
N THR A 82 3.66 23.41 -5.93
CA THR A 82 2.72 24.50 -6.19
C THR A 82 3.42 25.84 -5.89
N GLN A 83 2.87 26.97 -6.35
CA GLN A 83 3.46 28.31 -6.11
C GLN A 83 3.70 28.63 -4.60
N HIS A 84 3.20 27.79 -3.68
CA HIS A 84 3.37 27.86 -2.24
C HIS A 84 4.20 26.71 -1.62
N GLY A 85 4.85 25.85 -2.40
CA GLY A 85 5.75 24.83 -1.88
C GLY A 85 5.09 23.60 -1.24
N GLY A 86 3.76 23.46 -1.29
CA GLY A 86 3.00 22.33 -0.72
C GLY A 86 2.89 21.11 -1.66
N SER A 87 2.64 19.94 -1.05
CA SER A 87 2.34 18.67 -1.77
C SER A 87 0.82 18.48 -1.84
N THR A 88 0.27 18.27 -3.04
CA THR A 88 -1.16 18.06 -3.26
C THR A 88 -1.71 16.82 -2.55
N LEU A 89 -0.88 15.77 -2.38
CA LEU A 89 -1.22 14.60 -1.56
C LEU A 89 -1.37 14.95 -0.08
N ALA A 90 -0.50 15.83 0.44
CA ALA A 90 -0.58 16.28 1.84
C ALA A 90 -1.80 17.18 2.05
N ASP A 91 -2.10 18.05 1.09
CA ASP A 91 -3.29 18.88 1.16
C ASP A 91 -4.58 18.04 1.15
N LEU A 92 -4.63 16.95 0.35
CA LEU A 92 -5.77 16.02 0.32
C LEU A 92 -5.84 15.20 1.61
N GLN A 93 -4.71 14.77 2.15
CA GLN A 93 -4.63 14.10 3.45
C GLN A 93 -5.25 15.00 4.54
N HIS A 94 -4.88 16.28 4.59
CA HIS A 94 -5.46 17.23 5.54
C HIS A 94 -6.95 17.47 5.31
N ALA A 95 -7.41 17.54 4.05
CA ALA A 95 -8.84 17.66 3.77
C ALA A 95 -9.66 16.47 4.31
N LEU A 96 -9.10 15.26 4.27
CA LEU A 96 -9.71 14.06 4.87
C LEU A 96 -9.70 14.13 6.40
N GLU A 97 -8.61 14.60 7.01
CA GLU A 97 -8.49 14.82 8.46
C GLU A 97 -9.48 15.88 8.96
N ASP A 98 -9.76 16.94 8.19
CA ASP A 98 -10.77 17.96 8.50
C ASP A 98 -12.21 17.43 8.38
N TYR A 99 -12.44 16.53 7.42
CA TYR A 99 -13.78 15.98 7.13
C TYR A 99 -14.22 14.95 8.16
N LEU A 100 -13.32 14.06 8.57
CA LEU A 100 -13.63 12.90 9.40
C LEU A 100 -14.33 13.27 10.74
N PRO A 101 -13.89 14.26 11.53
CA PRO A 101 -14.58 14.69 12.75
C PRO A 101 -16.03 15.17 12.52
N VAL A 102 -16.30 15.80 11.37
CA VAL A 102 -17.64 16.29 11.04
C VAL A 102 -18.52 15.12 10.55
N LEU A 103 -17.96 14.22 9.76
CA LEU A 103 -18.64 13.00 9.30
C LEU A 103 -19.10 12.11 10.47
N LEU A 104 -18.24 11.93 11.48
CA LEU A 104 -18.53 11.06 12.63
C LEU A 104 -19.78 11.48 13.42
N GLY A 105 -20.19 12.76 13.36
CA GLY A 105 -21.43 13.19 13.99
C GLY A 105 -22.70 12.60 13.36
N LEU A 106 -22.66 12.15 12.10
CA LEU A 106 -23.78 11.39 11.49
C LEU A 106 -24.01 10.03 12.15
N ILE A 107 -23.05 9.54 12.93
CA ILE A 107 -23.05 8.19 13.52
C ILE A 107 -23.01 8.23 15.05
N ARG A 108 -22.93 9.44 15.62
CA ARG A 108 -22.91 9.67 17.05
C ARG A 108 -24.14 9.04 17.72
N ASP A 109 -23.92 8.34 18.82
CA ASP A 109 -24.97 7.82 19.71
C ASP A 109 -26.03 6.95 19.00
N GLY A 110 -25.65 6.23 17.93
CA GLY A 110 -26.58 5.39 17.16
C GLY A 110 -27.59 6.18 16.33
N SER A 111 -27.23 7.41 15.95
CA SER A 111 -28.07 8.35 15.21
C SER A 111 -28.78 7.72 14.00
N PRO A 112 -30.08 8.02 13.79
CA PRO A 112 -30.81 7.58 12.60
C PRO A 112 -30.25 8.18 11.30
N LEU A 113 -29.36 9.18 11.40
CA LEU A 113 -28.67 9.79 10.26
C LEU A 113 -27.65 8.87 9.61
N GLN A 114 -27.24 7.80 10.29
CA GLN A 114 -26.25 6.85 9.79
C GLN A 114 -26.57 6.34 8.37
N GLN A 115 -27.85 6.15 8.05
CA GLN A 115 -28.29 5.58 6.76
C GLN A 115 -28.96 6.61 5.84
N LYS A 116 -28.98 7.89 6.21
CA LYS A 116 -29.72 8.93 5.46
C LYS A 116 -29.03 9.37 4.18
N VAL A 117 -27.71 9.23 4.11
CA VAL A 117 -26.91 9.68 2.97
C VAL A 117 -26.39 8.47 2.21
N GLN A 118 -26.62 8.45 0.90
CA GLN A 118 -25.97 7.50 0.00
C GLN A 118 -24.59 8.03 -0.42
N PHE A 119 -23.55 7.28 -0.09
CA PHE A 119 -22.18 7.63 -0.43
C PHE A 119 -21.73 6.85 -1.65
N VAL A 120 -21.27 7.57 -2.68
CA VAL A 120 -20.82 6.98 -3.94
C VAL A 120 -19.32 7.16 -4.10
N TRP A 121 -18.62 6.06 -4.36
CA TRP A 121 -17.18 6.00 -4.58
C TRP A 121 -16.86 5.21 -5.83
N VAL A 122 -16.03 5.77 -6.69
CA VAL A 122 -15.34 5.05 -7.75
C VAL A 122 -14.21 4.25 -7.12
N ASN A 123 -14.10 2.97 -7.48
CA ASN A 123 -13.04 2.08 -7.04
C ASN A 123 -12.24 1.58 -8.27
N GLN A 124 -11.08 0.97 -8.02
CA GLN A 124 -10.17 0.53 -9.09
C GLN A 124 -9.95 -0.99 -9.10
N GLU A 125 -9.94 -1.65 -7.94
CA GLU A 125 -9.76 -3.10 -7.82
C GLU A 125 -11.02 -3.93 -7.99
N ASP A 126 -12.21 -3.33 -7.86
CA ASP A 126 -13.48 -4.04 -8.04
C ASP A 126 -13.95 -3.98 -9.49
N ASP A 127 -14.66 -5.02 -9.95
CA ASP A 127 -15.21 -5.07 -11.30
C ASP A 127 -16.36 -4.09 -11.50
N ALA A 128 -17.11 -3.76 -10.44
CA ALA A 128 -18.20 -2.80 -10.52
C ALA A 128 -17.70 -1.37 -10.78
N GLU A 129 -16.41 -1.07 -10.52
CA GLU A 129 -15.73 0.23 -10.67
C GLU A 129 -16.36 1.40 -9.88
N GLU A 130 -17.53 1.21 -9.30
CA GLU A 130 -18.27 2.19 -8.52
C GLU A 130 -19.13 1.47 -7.47
N THR A 131 -19.28 2.11 -6.31
CA THR A 131 -20.08 1.58 -5.19
C THR A 131 -20.87 2.69 -4.55
N ALA A 132 -22.18 2.45 -4.35
CA ALA A 132 -23.13 3.39 -3.78
C ALA A 132 -23.81 2.76 -2.56
N ILE A 133 -23.46 3.21 -1.35
CA ILE A 133 -23.93 2.60 -0.10
C ILE A 133 -24.45 3.68 0.85
N SER A 134 -25.67 3.48 1.36
CA SER A 134 -26.31 4.36 2.33
C SER A 134 -25.91 4.04 3.77
N ASN A 135 -24.64 4.30 4.09
CA ASN A 135 -24.13 4.10 5.45
C ASN A 135 -22.91 4.99 5.72
N ALA A 136 -22.97 5.81 6.76
CA ALA A 136 -21.88 6.70 7.14
C ALA A 136 -20.65 5.95 7.68
N TRP A 137 -20.77 4.74 8.25
CA TRP A 137 -19.59 3.91 8.58
C TRP A 137 -18.86 3.44 7.31
N TYR A 138 -19.57 3.24 6.20
CA TYR A 138 -18.94 2.95 4.92
C TYR A 138 -18.18 4.16 4.36
N GLU A 139 -18.70 5.38 4.55
CA GLU A 139 -17.95 6.60 4.21
C GLU A 139 -16.67 6.71 5.06
N VAL A 140 -16.77 6.50 6.38
CA VAL A 140 -15.61 6.49 7.29
C VAL A 140 -14.57 5.46 6.83
N LEU A 141 -15.01 4.24 6.51
CA LEU A 141 -14.14 3.18 6.01
C LEU A 141 -13.43 3.59 4.71
N SER A 142 -14.16 4.19 3.77
CA SER A 142 -13.62 4.67 2.49
C SER A 142 -12.62 5.80 2.68
N VAL A 143 -12.86 6.71 3.63
CA VAL A 143 -11.95 7.80 4.01
C VAL A 143 -10.65 7.24 4.58
N LEU A 144 -10.71 6.32 5.54
CA LEU A 144 -9.51 5.70 6.13
C LEU A 144 -8.68 4.94 5.09
N HIS A 145 -9.36 4.20 4.20
CA HIS A 145 -8.69 3.53 3.09
C HIS A 145 -7.96 4.52 2.16
N LEU A 146 -8.60 5.64 1.81
CA LEU A 146 -7.97 6.67 0.99
C LEU A 146 -6.78 7.32 1.71
N MET A 147 -6.89 7.63 3.00
CA MET A 147 -5.79 8.16 3.82
C MET A 147 -4.58 7.23 3.84
N ALA A 148 -4.80 5.91 3.97
CA ALA A 148 -3.73 4.92 3.88
C ALA A 148 -3.10 4.87 2.48
N SER A 149 -3.94 4.90 1.44
CA SER A 149 -3.50 4.86 0.03
C SER A 149 -2.67 6.09 -0.36
N LEU A 150 -3.02 7.28 0.15
CA LEU A 150 -2.25 8.51 -0.03
C LEU A 150 -0.90 8.43 0.68
N SER A 151 -0.87 7.89 1.90
CA SER A 151 0.36 7.67 2.65
C SER A 151 1.31 6.72 1.89
N LEU A 152 0.81 5.59 1.40
CA LEU A 152 1.61 4.67 0.58
C LEU A 152 2.10 5.30 -0.74
N SER A 153 1.27 6.14 -1.36
CA SER A 153 1.65 6.89 -2.57
C SER A 153 2.77 7.90 -2.29
N GLN A 154 2.72 8.58 -1.15
CA GLN A 154 3.78 9.48 -0.69
C GLN A 154 5.08 8.71 -0.42
N ALA A 155 5.01 7.53 0.21
CA ALA A 155 6.17 6.66 0.39
C ALA A 155 6.76 6.22 -0.95
N ASN A 156 5.93 5.88 -1.94
CA ASN A 156 6.41 5.57 -3.30
C ASN A 156 7.26 6.73 -3.85
N LEU A 157 6.75 7.97 -3.81
CA LEU A 157 7.44 9.16 -4.32
C LEU A 157 8.79 9.43 -3.63
N LEU A 158 8.87 9.18 -2.32
CA LEU A 158 10.11 9.32 -1.55
C LEU A 158 11.15 8.25 -1.93
N LEU A 159 10.67 7.05 -2.29
CA LEU A 159 11.50 5.88 -2.55
C LEU A 159 11.82 5.65 -4.03
N LEU A 160 11.44 6.57 -4.92
CA LEU A 160 11.88 6.58 -6.31
C LEU A 160 13.25 7.27 -6.43
N PRO A 161 14.29 6.60 -6.95
CA PRO A 161 15.62 7.19 -7.11
C PRO A 161 15.61 8.49 -7.93
N ARG A 162 16.32 9.51 -7.43
CA ARG A 162 16.49 10.78 -8.15
C ARG A 162 17.82 10.77 -8.90
N THR A 163 17.80 11.14 -10.17
CA THR A 163 19.01 11.45 -10.95
C THR A 163 19.67 12.67 -10.32
N SER A 164 20.92 12.53 -9.84
CA SER A 164 21.68 13.68 -9.33
C SER A 164 22.08 14.59 -10.49
N ALA A 165 22.07 15.91 -10.27
CA ALA A 165 22.56 16.89 -11.25
C ALA A 165 24.04 16.65 -11.65
N ASP A 166 24.81 15.99 -10.77
CA ASP A 166 26.25 15.78 -10.90
C ASP A 166 26.65 14.49 -11.65
N GLY A 167 25.72 13.83 -12.35
CA GLY A 167 26.03 12.62 -13.15
C GLY A 167 26.29 11.33 -12.36
N TYR A 168 26.12 11.34 -11.04
CA TYR A 168 26.16 10.13 -10.21
C TYR A 168 24.91 9.25 -10.39
N GLN A 169 25.07 7.96 -10.05
CA GLN A 169 24.00 6.96 -10.06
C GLN A 169 22.80 7.43 -9.22
N PRO A 170 21.55 7.23 -9.69
CA PRO A 170 20.35 7.57 -8.93
C PRO A 170 20.35 6.93 -7.54
N LYS A 171 20.06 7.72 -6.51
CA LYS A 171 20.00 7.26 -5.11
C LYS A 171 18.74 7.79 -4.41
N VAL A 172 18.27 7.04 -3.42
CA VAL A 172 17.28 7.48 -2.44
C VAL A 172 18.07 7.96 -1.21
N SER A 173 17.74 9.14 -0.68
CA SER A 173 18.46 9.69 0.48
C SER A 173 18.15 8.89 1.74
N GLU A 174 19.07 8.91 2.71
CA GLU A 174 18.85 8.28 4.02
C GLU A 174 17.67 8.90 4.77
N GLU A 175 17.48 10.22 4.64
CA GLU A 175 16.32 10.93 5.19
C GLU A 175 15.01 10.42 4.57
N SER A 176 14.90 10.36 3.23
CA SER A 176 13.70 9.82 2.57
C SER A 176 13.42 8.37 2.96
N ARG A 177 14.46 7.56 3.18
CA ARG A 177 14.31 6.20 3.73
C ARG A 177 13.72 6.23 5.14
N ARG A 178 14.27 7.02 6.07
CA ARG A 178 13.73 7.13 7.43
C ARG A 178 12.30 7.64 7.43
N THR A 179 12.02 8.74 6.74
CA THR A 179 10.67 9.31 6.63
C THR A 179 9.67 8.30 6.04
N SER A 180 10.08 7.47 5.10
CA SER A 180 9.19 6.44 4.54
C SER A 180 8.76 5.40 5.58
N ILE A 181 9.61 5.08 6.57
CA ILE A 181 9.24 4.15 7.65
C ILE A 181 8.07 4.73 8.43
N ASP A 182 8.16 5.98 8.88
CA ASP A 182 7.09 6.65 9.64
C ASP A 182 5.77 6.71 8.83
N ILE A 183 5.87 6.98 7.53
CA ILE A 183 4.72 6.98 6.62
C ILE A 183 4.08 5.59 6.51
N PHE A 184 4.88 4.51 6.46
CA PHE A 184 4.35 3.15 6.46
C PHE A 184 3.64 2.79 7.76
N LEU A 185 4.17 3.20 8.91
CA LEU A 185 3.53 2.97 10.21
C LEU A 185 2.20 3.72 10.32
N LYS A 186 2.17 4.97 9.85
CA LYS A 186 0.95 5.79 9.75
C LYS A 186 -0.10 5.17 8.82
N ALA A 187 0.31 4.70 7.63
CA ALA A 187 -0.59 4.01 6.69
C ALA A 187 -1.17 2.73 7.31
N ALA A 188 -0.32 1.94 7.98
CA ALA A 188 -0.75 0.74 8.68
C ALA A 188 -1.73 1.08 9.82
N GLY A 189 -1.52 2.19 10.54
CA GLY A 189 -2.41 2.67 11.61
C GLY A 189 -3.83 2.98 11.12
N TYR A 190 -3.95 3.66 9.97
CA TYR A 190 -5.26 3.90 9.34
C TYR A 190 -5.99 2.60 8.99
N LEU A 191 -5.28 1.63 8.42
CA LEU A 191 -5.84 0.33 8.02
C LEU A 191 -6.17 -0.55 9.23
N ASP A 192 -5.36 -0.53 10.28
CA ASP A 192 -5.63 -1.25 11.52
C ASP A 192 -6.87 -0.69 12.23
N CYS A 193 -7.02 0.64 12.27
CA CYS A 193 -8.23 1.31 12.75
C CYS A 193 -9.46 0.92 11.91
N ALA A 194 -9.34 0.94 10.57
CA ALA A 194 -10.40 0.51 9.68
C ALA A 194 -10.87 -0.93 9.97
N VAL A 195 -9.93 -1.86 10.18
CA VAL A 195 -10.22 -3.27 10.43
C VAL A 195 -10.76 -3.52 11.83
N ARG A 196 -10.17 -2.91 12.86
CA ARG A 196 -10.47 -3.22 14.26
C ARG A 196 -11.61 -2.38 14.85
N GLN A 197 -11.76 -1.14 14.41
CA GLN A 197 -12.72 -0.20 14.99
C GLN A 197 -13.91 0.04 14.07
N VAL A 198 -13.71 0.13 12.75
CA VAL A 198 -14.79 0.53 11.82
C VAL A 198 -15.54 -0.67 11.23
N LEU A 199 -14.83 -1.66 10.68
CA LEU A 199 -15.47 -2.85 10.09
C LEU A 199 -16.47 -3.53 11.03
N PRO A 200 -16.17 -3.79 12.32
CA PRO A 200 -17.11 -4.46 13.23
C PRO A 200 -18.43 -3.69 13.44
N LEU A 201 -18.46 -2.39 13.17
CA LEU A 201 -19.64 -1.53 13.31
C LEU A 201 -20.57 -1.57 12.08
N LEU A 202 -20.12 -2.19 10.99
CA LEU A 202 -20.96 -2.43 9.81
C LEU A 202 -21.81 -3.70 10.00
N PRO A 203 -23.12 -3.67 9.67
CA PRO A 203 -23.97 -4.85 9.64
C PRO A 203 -23.35 -5.99 8.82
N ALA A 204 -23.57 -7.24 9.22
CA ALA A 204 -22.96 -8.41 8.58
C ALA A 204 -23.31 -8.52 7.09
N GLU A 205 -24.56 -8.20 6.73
CA GLU A 205 -25.05 -8.14 5.36
C GLU A 205 -24.28 -7.11 4.54
N LEU A 206 -24.08 -5.93 5.12
CA LEU A 206 -23.35 -4.85 4.47
C LEU A 206 -21.88 -5.19 4.29
N ARG A 207 -21.24 -5.80 5.31
CA ARG A 207 -19.84 -6.25 5.22
C ARG A 207 -19.61 -7.26 4.09
N ARG A 208 -20.55 -8.18 3.87
CA ARG A 208 -20.47 -9.16 2.76
C ARG A 208 -20.62 -8.52 1.39
N GLY A 209 -21.28 -7.35 1.31
CA GLY A 209 -21.49 -6.59 0.07
C GLY A 209 -20.52 -5.43 -0.14
N LEU A 210 -19.45 -5.32 0.65
CA LEU A 210 -18.41 -4.33 0.41
C LEU A 210 -17.66 -4.65 -0.90
N PRO A 211 -17.21 -3.64 -1.64
CA PRO A 211 -16.33 -3.85 -2.80
C PRO A 211 -15.02 -4.53 -2.37
N VAL A 212 -14.38 -5.24 -3.29
CA VAL A 212 -13.22 -6.08 -2.96
C VAL A 212 -12.05 -5.30 -2.32
N ASP A 213 -11.85 -4.04 -2.72
CA ASP A 213 -10.82 -3.14 -2.15
C ASP A 213 -11.07 -2.78 -0.67
N LEU A 214 -12.30 -2.93 -0.19
CA LEU A 214 -12.68 -2.75 1.22
C LEU A 214 -12.96 -4.07 1.93
N ALA A 215 -12.72 -5.22 1.28
CA ALA A 215 -12.79 -6.51 1.94
C ALA A 215 -11.77 -6.59 3.08
N GLU A 216 -12.14 -7.21 4.20
CA GLU A 216 -11.28 -7.30 5.38
C GLU A 216 -9.88 -7.86 5.05
N GLY A 217 -9.81 -8.88 4.19
CA GLY A 217 -8.54 -9.45 3.75
C GLY A 217 -7.67 -8.46 2.97
N VAL A 218 -8.24 -7.64 2.07
CA VAL A 218 -7.47 -6.60 1.35
C VAL A 218 -6.94 -5.54 2.32
N LEU A 219 -7.77 -5.06 3.25
CA LEU A 219 -7.35 -4.07 4.24
C LEU A 219 -6.22 -4.60 5.14
N ARG A 220 -6.33 -5.86 5.59
CA ARG A 220 -5.28 -6.53 6.37
C ARG A 220 -4.00 -6.72 5.56
N ALA A 221 -4.11 -7.11 4.30
CA ALA A 221 -2.96 -7.29 3.43
C ALA A 221 -2.23 -5.97 3.14
N LEU A 222 -2.96 -4.88 2.89
CA LEU A 222 -2.36 -3.55 2.74
C LEU A 222 -1.65 -3.08 4.01
N CYS A 223 -2.24 -3.36 5.19
CA CYS A 223 -1.61 -3.05 6.49
C CYS A 223 -0.28 -3.81 6.65
N LEU A 224 -0.29 -5.11 6.38
CA LEU A 224 0.90 -5.97 6.44
C LEU A 224 1.94 -5.61 5.37
N GLN A 225 1.50 -5.22 4.17
CA GLN A 225 2.36 -4.71 3.11
C GLN A 225 3.10 -3.44 3.55
N ALA A 226 2.42 -2.49 4.19
CA ALA A 226 3.06 -1.28 4.71
C ALA A 226 4.16 -1.63 5.72
N LEU A 227 3.86 -2.51 6.69
CA LEU A 227 4.83 -2.96 7.68
C LEU A 227 6.00 -3.73 7.05
N GLY A 228 5.72 -4.63 6.10
CA GLY A 228 6.73 -5.40 5.36
C GLY A 228 7.67 -4.52 4.55
N GLN A 229 7.15 -3.44 3.93
CA GLN A 229 7.96 -2.41 3.28
C GLN A 229 8.82 -1.64 4.29
N GLY A 230 8.26 -1.27 5.45
CA GLY A 230 9.01 -0.62 6.53
C GLY A 230 10.23 -1.46 6.98
N VAL A 231 10.05 -2.78 7.13
CA VAL A 231 11.17 -3.68 7.48
C VAL A 231 12.19 -3.80 6.34
N ASP A 232 11.77 -3.79 5.07
CA ASP A 232 12.69 -3.76 3.92
C ASP A 232 13.61 -2.53 3.99
N ILE A 233 13.06 -1.36 4.32
CA ILE A 233 13.84 -0.14 4.50
C ILE A 233 14.79 -0.25 5.70
N GLN A 234 14.34 -0.81 6.83
CA GLN A 234 15.20 -1.05 7.99
C GLN A 234 16.35 -2.01 7.66
N LEU A 235 16.10 -3.05 6.86
CA LEU A 235 17.13 -3.98 6.40
C LEU A 235 18.15 -3.25 5.51
N GLY A 236 17.68 -2.41 4.58
CA GLY A 236 18.56 -1.58 3.76
C GLY A 236 19.47 -0.65 4.59
N LEU A 237 18.92 -0.02 5.63
CA LEU A 237 19.69 0.81 6.56
C LEU A 237 20.68 -0.02 7.39
N ALA A 238 20.30 -1.24 7.79
CA ALA A 238 21.19 -2.17 8.48
C ALA A 238 22.34 -2.65 7.57
N ILE A 239 22.08 -2.87 6.28
CA ILE A 239 23.10 -3.24 5.30
C ILE A 239 24.20 -2.18 5.20
N ASP A 240 23.79 -0.90 5.12
CA ASP A 240 24.70 0.24 5.01
C ASP A 240 25.45 0.53 6.33
N SER A 241 24.96 0.01 7.45
CA SER A 241 25.52 0.26 8.78
C SER A 241 26.61 -0.76 9.15
N THR A 242 27.81 -0.25 9.48
CA THR A 242 28.91 -1.07 10.04
C THR A 242 28.61 -1.60 11.44
N LYS A 243 27.64 -1.01 12.15
CA LYS A 243 27.24 -1.42 13.51
C LYS A 243 26.23 -2.55 13.52
N ALA A 244 25.54 -2.81 12.40
CA ALA A 244 24.50 -3.83 12.33
C ALA A 244 25.11 -5.22 12.09
N THR A 245 24.91 -6.13 13.03
CA THR A 245 25.41 -7.51 12.95
C THR A 245 24.63 -8.33 11.92
N LEU A 246 25.20 -9.46 11.48
CA LEU A 246 24.50 -10.41 10.62
C LEU A 246 23.21 -10.95 11.27
N ALA A 247 23.21 -11.13 12.59
CA ALA A 247 22.02 -11.56 13.33
C ALA A 247 20.87 -10.56 13.20
N VAL A 248 21.15 -9.25 13.24
CA VAL A 248 20.16 -8.19 13.02
C VAL A 248 19.62 -8.25 11.59
N LYS A 249 20.49 -8.38 10.58
CA LYS A 249 20.08 -8.45 9.16
C LYS A 249 19.23 -9.69 8.89
N ARG A 250 19.62 -10.85 9.44
CA ARG A 250 18.84 -12.10 9.38
C ARG A 250 17.46 -11.94 10.01
N ARG A 251 17.39 -11.35 11.21
CA ARG A 251 16.11 -11.10 11.90
C ARG A 251 15.18 -10.26 11.04
N LEU A 252 15.64 -9.10 10.56
CA LEU A 252 14.83 -8.21 9.71
C LEU A 252 14.35 -8.93 8.44
N ALA A 253 15.23 -9.67 7.76
CA ALA A 253 14.85 -10.43 6.57
C ALA A 253 13.79 -11.52 6.86
N CYS A 254 13.88 -12.21 8.00
CA CYS A 254 12.88 -13.20 8.41
C CYS A 254 11.56 -12.55 8.84
N GLU A 255 11.59 -11.39 9.50
CA GLU A 255 10.38 -10.61 9.79
C GLU A 255 9.67 -10.18 8.49
N MET A 256 10.42 -9.77 7.45
CA MET A 256 9.83 -9.47 6.12
C MET A 256 9.06 -10.67 5.56
N VAL A 257 9.66 -11.88 5.59
CA VAL A 257 9.00 -13.11 5.11
C VAL A 257 7.65 -13.31 5.79
N LYS A 258 7.60 -13.10 7.11
CA LYS A 258 6.38 -13.28 7.90
C LYS A 258 5.31 -12.23 7.58
N TYR A 259 5.67 -10.96 7.41
CA TYR A 259 4.73 -9.92 6.97
C TYR A 259 4.12 -10.24 5.60
N TRP A 260 4.97 -10.57 4.62
CA TRP A 260 4.52 -10.80 3.26
C TRP A 260 3.76 -12.13 3.09
N GLN A 261 4.10 -13.17 3.84
CA GLN A 261 3.30 -14.40 3.90
C GLN A 261 1.91 -14.10 4.44
N GLN A 262 1.80 -13.40 5.57
CA GLN A 262 0.48 -13.04 6.12
C GLN A 262 -0.30 -12.15 5.16
N ALA A 263 0.35 -11.21 4.47
CA ALA A 263 -0.31 -10.38 3.45
C ALA A 263 -0.87 -11.26 2.31
N GLN A 264 -0.08 -12.21 1.80
CA GLN A 264 -0.52 -13.17 0.78
C GLN A 264 -1.71 -14.02 1.25
N ASP A 265 -1.66 -14.55 2.47
CA ASP A 265 -2.71 -15.41 3.02
C ASP A 265 -4.06 -14.68 3.09
N ASN A 266 -4.03 -13.37 3.39
CA ASN A 266 -5.24 -12.54 3.48
C ASN A 266 -5.92 -12.28 2.12
N ILE A 267 -5.20 -12.39 1.00
CA ILE A 267 -5.74 -12.09 -0.35
C ILE A 267 -5.84 -13.30 -1.27
N THR A 268 -5.24 -14.44 -0.92
CA THR A 268 -5.15 -15.62 -1.81
C THR A 268 -6.50 -16.16 -2.25
N ASN A 269 -7.54 -16.02 -1.41
CA ASN A 269 -8.88 -16.53 -1.70
C ASN A 269 -9.88 -15.42 -2.10
N LEU A 270 -9.41 -14.21 -2.40
CA LEU A 270 -10.26 -13.08 -2.79
C LEU A 270 -10.35 -12.98 -4.32
N PRO A 271 -11.49 -12.48 -4.87
CA PRO A 271 -11.70 -12.35 -6.31
C PRO A 271 -10.97 -11.12 -6.87
N LEU A 272 -9.64 -11.09 -6.75
CA LEU A 272 -8.76 -10.06 -7.32
C LEU A 272 -8.47 -10.35 -8.80
N SER A 273 -9.52 -10.47 -9.61
CA SER A 273 -9.44 -10.89 -11.02
C SER A 273 -9.31 -9.73 -12.01
N ASN A 274 -9.51 -8.50 -11.57
CA ASN A 274 -9.40 -7.32 -12.41
C ASN A 274 -7.93 -6.83 -12.48
N GLY A 275 -7.58 -6.00 -13.47
CA GLY A 275 -6.18 -5.58 -13.68
C GLY A 275 -5.49 -4.96 -12.43
N TRP A 276 -6.19 -4.17 -11.63
CA TRP A 276 -5.62 -3.62 -10.39
C TRP A 276 -5.49 -4.67 -9.28
N GLY A 277 -6.50 -5.52 -9.11
CA GLY A 277 -6.48 -6.61 -8.15
C GLY A 277 -5.42 -7.67 -8.46
N GLU A 278 -5.33 -8.11 -9.72
CA GLU A 278 -4.29 -9.04 -10.18
C GLU A 278 -2.90 -8.45 -9.92
N LYS A 279 -2.74 -7.15 -10.19
CA LYS A 279 -1.50 -6.44 -9.96
C LYS A 279 -1.14 -6.34 -8.47
N HIS A 280 -2.12 -6.15 -7.59
CA HIS A 280 -1.92 -6.20 -6.14
C HIS A 280 -1.41 -7.58 -5.69
N TRP A 281 -2.06 -8.65 -6.16
CA TRP A 281 -1.63 -10.02 -5.86
C TRP A 281 -0.20 -10.29 -6.36
N LEU A 282 0.13 -9.86 -7.58
CA LEU A 282 1.47 -10.00 -8.14
C LEU A 282 2.53 -9.22 -7.37
N PHE A 283 2.20 -8.02 -6.87
CA PHE A 283 3.12 -7.23 -6.04
C PHE A 283 3.43 -7.95 -4.72
N VAL A 284 2.40 -8.42 -4.01
CA VAL A 284 2.57 -9.16 -2.76
C VAL A 284 3.37 -10.44 -2.99
N LYS A 285 3.08 -11.19 -4.05
CA LYS A 285 3.85 -12.38 -4.44
C LYS A 285 5.31 -12.04 -4.73
N TRP A 286 5.56 -10.99 -5.50
CA TRP A 286 6.92 -10.55 -5.83
C TRP A 286 7.71 -10.19 -4.56
N LYS A 287 7.15 -9.33 -3.70
CA LYS A 287 7.82 -8.90 -2.46
C LYS A 287 7.98 -10.06 -1.46
N TYR A 288 7.06 -11.01 -1.43
CA TYR A 288 7.19 -12.21 -0.60
C TYR A 288 8.39 -13.07 -1.02
N VAL A 289 8.53 -13.31 -2.32
CA VAL A 289 9.66 -14.07 -2.87
C VAL A 289 11.00 -13.32 -2.67
N GLU A 290 11.01 -11.98 -2.82
CA GLU A 290 12.19 -11.17 -2.48
C GLU A 290 12.60 -11.33 -1.01
N ALA A 291 11.62 -11.30 -0.09
CA ALA A 291 11.88 -11.49 1.33
C ALA A 291 12.48 -12.87 1.62
N LYS A 292 12.01 -13.93 0.95
CA LYS A 292 12.60 -15.27 1.08
C LYS A 292 14.07 -15.29 0.63
N ALA A 293 14.37 -14.69 -0.51
CA ALA A 293 15.75 -14.60 -1.00
C ALA A 293 16.66 -13.92 0.04
N ALA A 294 16.21 -12.80 0.63
CA ALA A 294 16.94 -12.11 1.69
C ALA A 294 17.13 -12.98 2.95
N ALA A 295 16.06 -13.63 3.41
CA ALA A 295 16.07 -14.42 4.64
C ALA A 295 17.00 -15.63 4.53
N TYR A 296 16.90 -16.39 3.43
CA TYR A 296 17.78 -17.52 3.18
C TYR A 296 19.24 -17.10 3.02
N TYR A 297 19.51 -15.98 2.35
CA TYR A 297 20.87 -15.48 2.19
C TYR A 297 21.52 -15.14 3.56
N TYR A 298 20.86 -14.32 4.39
CA TYR A 298 21.40 -13.99 5.70
C TYR A 298 21.41 -15.18 6.67
N HIS A 299 20.48 -16.13 6.53
CA HIS A 299 20.52 -17.36 7.29
C HIS A 299 21.71 -18.24 6.89
N GLY A 300 21.98 -18.36 5.59
CA GLY A 300 23.15 -19.05 5.05
C GLY A 300 24.45 -18.44 5.57
N LEU A 301 24.58 -17.11 5.59
CA LEU A 301 25.74 -16.42 6.16
C LEU A 301 25.97 -16.79 7.63
N ILE A 302 24.92 -16.83 8.46
CA ILE A 302 25.05 -17.23 9.88
C ILE A 302 25.43 -18.71 10.02
N LEU A 303 24.88 -19.58 9.18
CA LEU A 303 25.22 -21.01 9.19
C LEU A 303 26.68 -21.27 8.77
N ASP A 304 27.20 -20.46 7.85
CA ASP A 304 28.58 -20.55 7.35
C ASP A 304 29.62 -20.14 8.41
N GLU A 305 29.23 -19.33 9.40
CA GLU A 305 30.06 -19.03 10.58
C GLU A 305 30.18 -20.22 11.55
N GLY A 306 29.38 -21.28 11.37
CA GLY A 306 29.43 -22.48 12.20
C GLY A 306 30.62 -23.39 11.88
N ASN A 307 31.20 -24.04 12.89
CA ASN A 307 32.43 -24.84 12.75
C ASN A 307 32.21 -26.32 12.38
N THR A 308 31.04 -26.69 11.84
CA THR A 308 30.71 -28.11 11.55
C THR A 308 30.45 -28.34 10.08
N GLU A 309 30.79 -29.53 9.57
CA GLU A 309 30.46 -29.91 8.19
C GLU A 309 28.95 -29.83 7.92
N LYS A 310 28.14 -30.19 8.91
CA LYS A 310 26.67 -30.05 8.85
C LYS A 310 26.23 -28.59 8.69
N SER A 311 26.81 -27.66 9.45
CA SER A 311 26.47 -26.24 9.34
C SER A 311 26.88 -25.66 7.99
N HIS A 312 28.04 -26.06 7.45
CA HIS A 312 28.44 -25.67 6.10
C HIS A 312 27.54 -26.27 5.02
N GLY A 313 27.12 -27.53 5.15
CA GLY A 313 26.14 -28.15 4.24
C GLY A 313 24.79 -27.41 4.24
N MET A 314 24.30 -27.03 5.41
CA MET A 314 23.08 -26.22 5.53
C MET A 314 23.26 -24.80 4.95
N ALA A 315 24.44 -24.19 5.12
CA ALA A 315 24.75 -22.89 4.54
C ALA A 315 24.70 -22.93 3.00
N VAL A 316 25.29 -23.96 2.39
CA VAL A 316 25.24 -24.19 0.94
C VAL A 316 23.79 -24.33 0.45
N ALA A 317 22.97 -25.14 1.12
CA ALA A 317 21.55 -25.30 0.77
C ALA A 317 20.77 -23.97 0.91
N ALA A 318 21.06 -23.18 1.94
CA ALA A 318 20.45 -21.86 2.11
C ALA A 318 20.84 -20.87 1.00
N PHE A 319 22.12 -20.84 0.57
CA PHE A 319 22.55 -19.99 -0.55
C PHE A 319 21.91 -20.40 -1.87
N GLN A 320 21.81 -21.70 -2.14
CA GLN A 320 21.09 -22.20 -3.32
C GLN A 320 19.62 -21.80 -3.30
N ALA A 321 18.95 -21.92 -2.15
CA ALA A 321 17.58 -21.49 -2.00
C ALA A 321 17.42 -19.97 -2.22
N ALA A 322 18.34 -19.17 -1.68
CA ALA A 322 18.35 -17.72 -1.87
C ALA A 322 18.50 -17.32 -3.35
N ASP A 323 19.37 -18.01 -4.10
CA ASP A 323 19.57 -17.76 -5.54
C ASP A 323 18.34 -18.15 -6.38
N GLU A 324 17.69 -19.27 -6.06
CA GLU A 324 16.44 -19.67 -6.72
C GLU A 324 15.29 -18.70 -6.44
N TYR A 325 15.11 -18.26 -5.19
CA TYR A 325 14.13 -17.22 -4.87
C TYR A 325 14.48 -15.88 -5.52
N LEU A 326 15.77 -15.54 -5.66
CA LEU A 326 16.18 -14.33 -6.38
C LEU A 326 15.80 -14.40 -7.87
N LYS A 327 15.96 -15.56 -8.52
CA LYS A 327 15.52 -15.80 -9.90
C LYS A 327 14.00 -15.74 -10.03
N GLU A 328 13.27 -16.34 -9.09
CA GLU A 328 11.81 -16.30 -9.06
C GLU A 328 11.28 -14.87 -8.85
N SER A 329 11.93 -14.09 -7.98
CA SER A 329 11.61 -12.68 -7.77
C SER A 329 11.71 -11.86 -9.05
N LYS A 330 12.73 -12.09 -9.88
CA LYS A 330 12.85 -11.42 -11.20
C LYS A 330 11.62 -11.69 -12.08
N LYS A 331 11.23 -12.95 -12.19
CA LYS A 331 10.04 -13.37 -12.95
C LYS A 331 8.75 -12.77 -12.39
N ALA A 332 8.60 -12.76 -11.06
CA ALA A 332 7.42 -12.17 -10.41
C ALA A 332 7.34 -10.65 -10.64
N SER A 333 8.48 -9.94 -10.62
CA SER A 333 8.56 -8.51 -10.94
C SER A 333 8.21 -8.23 -12.40
N GLU A 334 8.67 -9.07 -13.35
CA GLU A 334 8.30 -8.97 -14.77
C GLU A 334 6.80 -9.18 -14.98
N ALA A 335 6.21 -10.19 -14.35
CA ALA A 335 4.76 -10.40 -14.37
C ALA A 335 3.99 -9.18 -13.84
N PHE A 336 4.38 -8.66 -12.67
CA PHE A 336 3.80 -7.44 -12.09
C PHE A 336 3.86 -6.23 -13.05
N ASN A 337 4.99 -6.06 -13.75
CA ASN A 337 5.18 -4.92 -14.65
C ASN A 337 4.42 -5.02 -15.97
N THR A 338 4.13 -6.24 -16.42
CA THR A 338 3.47 -6.52 -17.70
C THR A 338 1.95 -6.62 -17.58
N VAL A 339 1.41 -6.91 -16.40
CA VAL A 339 -0.04 -6.85 -16.16
C VAL A 339 -0.54 -5.39 -16.15
N PRO A 340 -1.63 -5.09 -16.90
CA PRO A 340 -2.25 -3.77 -16.87
C PRO A 340 -2.79 -3.39 -15.48
N PRO A 341 -2.63 -2.12 -15.05
CA PRO A 341 -2.00 -1.04 -15.80
C PRO A 341 -0.47 -1.21 -15.81
N LEU A 342 0.22 -1.05 -16.95
CA LEU A 342 1.65 -1.36 -17.08
C LEU A 342 2.52 -0.59 -16.07
N SER A 343 3.63 -1.15 -15.61
CA SER A 343 4.60 -0.42 -14.77
C SER A 343 6.04 -0.71 -15.17
N ARG A 344 6.96 -0.03 -14.49
CA ARG A 344 8.40 -0.23 -14.65
C ARG A 344 9.06 -0.38 -13.29
N LYS A 345 10.12 -1.17 -13.26
CA LYS A 345 10.99 -1.27 -12.10
C LYS A 345 11.88 -0.01 -12.01
N PRO A 346 11.96 0.66 -10.85
CA PRO A 346 12.94 1.72 -10.66
C PRO A 346 14.37 1.15 -10.71
N PRO A 347 15.40 1.97 -10.96
CA PRO A 347 16.79 1.54 -10.83
C PRO A 347 17.04 0.87 -9.48
N LEU A 348 17.83 -0.21 -9.44
CA LEU A 348 18.09 -0.94 -8.20
C LEU A 348 18.82 -0.07 -7.17
N TRP A 349 18.31 -0.06 -5.94
CA TRP A 349 18.93 0.58 -4.79
C TRP A 349 18.66 -0.24 -3.51
N GLY A 350 19.28 0.15 -2.39
CA GLY A 350 19.01 -0.43 -1.07
C GLY A 350 19.26 -1.94 -0.99
N THR A 351 18.39 -2.63 -0.24
CA THR A 351 18.42 -4.08 0.00
C THR A 351 18.57 -4.85 -1.30
N MET A 352 17.72 -4.55 -2.29
CA MET A 352 17.67 -5.33 -3.51
C MET A 352 18.95 -5.20 -4.34
N LYS A 353 19.52 -3.99 -4.43
CA LYS A 353 20.83 -3.82 -5.10
C LYS A 353 21.90 -4.71 -4.49
N TYR A 354 22.00 -4.70 -3.16
CA TYR A 354 22.97 -5.51 -2.43
C TYR A 354 22.77 -7.01 -2.68
N LEU A 355 21.53 -7.49 -2.58
CA LEU A 355 21.22 -8.92 -2.76
C LEU A 355 21.48 -9.41 -4.19
N TYR A 356 21.14 -8.62 -5.22
CA TYR A 356 21.44 -8.97 -6.63
C TYR A 356 22.95 -9.07 -6.89
N GLU A 357 23.76 -8.27 -6.19
CA GLU A 357 25.22 -8.30 -6.33
C GLU A 357 25.86 -9.44 -5.53
N LYS A 358 25.32 -9.78 -4.36
CA LYS A 358 25.96 -10.70 -3.41
C LYS A 358 25.50 -12.14 -3.52
N ILE A 359 24.20 -12.39 -3.62
CA ILE A 359 23.67 -13.77 -3.65
C ILE A 359 24.33 -14.61 -4.75
N PRO A 360 24.43 -14.16 -6.02
CA PRO A 360 25.05 -14.99 -7.06
C PRO A 360 26.54 -15.26 -6.82
N LYS A 361 27.28 -14.25 -6.32
CA LYS A 361 28.72 -14.37 -6.05
C LYS A 361 28.99 -15.35 -4.92
N ASP A 362 28.26 -15.22 -3.82
CA ASP A 362 28.47 -16.05 -2.64
C ASP A 362 27.98 -17.48 -2.91
N THR A 363 26.88 -17.65 -3.65
CA THR A 363 26.42 -18.97 -4.11
C THR A 363 27.47 -19.63 -5.02
N SER A 364 27.98 -18.92 -6.03
CA SER A 364 28.98 -19.49 -6.95
C SER A 364 30.32 -19.86 -6.28
N SER A 365 30.74 -19.11 -5.27
CA SER A 365 31.99 -19.37 -4.55
C SER A 365 31.88 -20.48 -3.51
N LYS A 366 30.67 -20.74 -2.98
CA LYS A 366 30.42 -21.74 -1.93
C LYS A 366 29.89 -23.07 -2.47
N VAL A 367 29.23 -23.07 -3.63
CA VAL A 367 28.71 -24.27 -4.29
C VAL A 367 29.78 -24.83 -5.22
N ARG A 368 30.34 -26.02 -4.90
CA ARG A 368 31.27 -26.72 -5.81
C ARG A 368 30.55 -27.13 -7.11
N ILE A 369 31.34 -27.35 -8.17
CA ILE A 369 31.06 -27.64 -9.60
C ILE A 369 29.82 -28.52 -9.96
N ASN A 370 29.12 -29.16 -9.02
CA ASN A 370 27.98 -30.06 -9.25
C ASN A 370 26.60 -29.36 -9.20
N GLN A 371 26.55 -28.05 -9.44
CA GLN A 371 25.32 -27.24 -9.37
C GLN A 371 24.25 -27.69 -10.37
N ASP A 372 24.67 -28.23 -11.53
CA ASP A 372 23.79 -28.63 -12.63
C ASP A 372 23.03 -29.95 -12.38
N LEU A 373 23.26 -30.63 -11.24
CA LEU A 373 22.67 -31.94 -10.93
C LEU A 373 21.42 -31.87 -10.03
N TYR A 374 21.08 -30.70 -9.46
CA TYR A 374 19.96 -30.56 -8.53
C TYR A 374 18.81 -29.77 -9.17
N SER A 375 17.65 -30.42 -9.33
CA SER A 375 16.40 -29.76 -9.71
C SER A 375 15.96 -28.75 -8.63
N ARG A 376 15.26 -27.68 -9.03
CA ARG A 376 14.69 -26.67 -8.11
C ARG A 376 13.98 -27.29 -6.92
N ASP A 377 13.14 -28.31 -7.14
CA ASP A 377 12.36 -28.96 -6.07
C ASP A 377 13.27 -29.57 -5.00
N LYS A 378 14.32 -30.28 -5.43
CA LYS A 378 15.33 -30.85 -4.54
C LYS A 378 16.10 -29.79 -3.76
N ILE A 379 16.40 -28.62 -4.37
CA ILE A 379 17.00 -27.48 -3.66
C ILE A 379 16.06 -27.00 -2.55
N MET A 380 14.78 -26.81 -2.87
CA MET A 380 13.77 -26.36 -1.92
C MET A 380 13.53 -27.36 -0.78
N GLU A 381 13.52 -28.67 -1.08
CA GLU A 381 13.40 -29.73 -0.08
C GLU A 381 14.58 -29.75 0.90
N THR A 382 15.78 -29.45 0.41
CA THR A 382 17.00 -29.42 1.25
C THR A 382 17.22 -28.10 1.98
N ALA A 383 16.41 -27.07 1.70
CA ALA A 383 16.55 -25.75 2.30
C ALA A 383 16.29 -25.81 3.82
N PRO A 384 17.16 -25.21 4.66
CA PRO A 384 16.98 -25.23 6.10
C PRO A 384 15.76 -24.41 6.52
N THR A 385 15.10 -24.81 7.60
CA THR A 385 14.00 -24.05 8.18
C THR A 385 14.47 -22.66 8.61
N LEU A 386 13.80 -21.61 8.13
CA LEU A 386 14.08 -20.25 8.56
C LEU A 386 13.68 -20.05 10.04
N PRO A 387 14.48 -19.30 10.82
CA PRO A 387 14.14 -18.99 12.20
C PRO A 387 12.87 -18.11 12.27
N ASP A 388 12.00 -18.40 13.24
CA ASP A 388 10.83 -17.56 13.52
C ASP A 388 11.17 -16.45 14.50
N PHE A 389 10.84 -15.22 14.14
CA PHE A 389 11.03 -14.03 14.97
C PHE A 389 9.70 -13.32 15.22
N ALA A 390 9.63 -12.62 16.35
CA ALA A 390 8.52 -11.73 16.65
C ALA A 390 8.57 -10.51 15.72
N LEU A 391 7.41 -10.12 15.19
CA LEU A 391 7.25 -8.95 14.36
C LEU A 391 7.42 -7.67 15.19
N ALA A 392 8.48 -6.90 14.91
CA ALA A 392 8.86 -5.73 15.72
C ALA A 392 8.06 -4.48 15.36
N LEU A 393 7.88 -4.19 14.06
CA LEU A 393 7.02 -3.09 13.63
C LEU A 393 5.55 -3.36 13.99
N LYS A 394 4.81 -2.29 14.30
CA LYS A 394 3.38 -2.33 14.56
C LYS A 394 2.74 -1.12 13.86
N PRO A 395 1.46 -1.20 13.51
CA PRO A 395 0.72 -0.02 13.09
C PRO A 395 0.86 1.09 14.12
N ASP A 396 0.97 2.35 13.66
CA ASP A 396 0.86 3.49 14.57
C ASP A 396 -0.52 3.45 15.25
N GLU A 397 -0.56 3.86 16.51
CA GLU A 397 -1.82 3.96 17.24
C GLU A 397 -2.64 5.11 16.65
N TYR A 398 -3.58 4.76 15.78
CA TYR A 398 -4.55 5.70 15.23
C TYR A 398 -5.93 5.44 15.84
N GLN A 399 -6.49 6.50 16.43
CA GLN A 399 -7.85 6.51 16.94
C GLN A 399 -8.68 7.48 16.10
N LEU A 400 -9.95 7.16 15.90
CA LEU A 400 -10.88 8.09 15.26
C LEU A 400 -10.93 9.39 16.06
N PRO A 401 -10.93 10.56 15.40
CA PRO A 401 -11.00 11.83 16.10
C PRO A 401 -12.35 11.99 16.82
N PRO A 402 -12.43 12.82 17.87
CA PRO A 402 -13.71 13.15 18.47
C PRO A 402 -14.63 13.85 17.48
N VAL A 403 -15.94 13.75 17.70
CA VAL A 403 -16.94 14.47 16.90
C VAL A 403 -16.68 15.98 16.96
N HIS A 404 -16.74 16.64 15.82
CA HIS A 404 -16.47 18.08 15.71
C HIS A 404 -17.46 18.91 16.54
N VAL A 405 -16.99 20.00 17.14
CA VAL A 405 -17.80 20.88 18.03
C VAL A 405 -19.03 21.50 17.36
N SER A 406 -19.08 21.54 16.03
CA SER A 406 -20.25 22.00 15.26
C SER A 406 -21.51 21.16 15.48
N TRP A 407 -21.37 19.98 16.07
CA TRP A 407 -22.50 19.11 16.42
C TRP A 407 -23.10 19.43 17.80
N ASN A 408 -22.48 20.32 18.59
CA ASN A 408 -23.01 20.68 19.90
C ASN A 408 -24.33 21.47 19.81
N ASP A 409 -24.49 22.26 18.76
CA ASP A 409 -25.67 23.10 18.55
C ASP A 409 -26.90 22.30 18.07
N GLU A 410 -26.70 21.09 17.52
CA GLU A 410 -27.79 20.22 17.04
C GLU A 410 -28.57 19.58 18.20
N ASN A 411 -27.94 19.37 19.36
CA ASN A 411 -28.59 18.82 20.55
C ASN A 411 -29.62 19.78 21.17
N VAL A 412 -29.60 21.06 20.78
CA VAL A 412 -30.48 22.10 21.35
C VAL A 412 -31.83 22.15 20.63
N ASN A 413 -31.92 21.62 19.39
CA ASN A 413 -33.12 21.68 18.56
C ASN A 413 -33.98 20.40 18.58
N SER A 414 -33.61 19.40 19.40
CA SER A 414 -34.30 18.11 19.52
C SER A 414 -35.20 17.99 20.76
N VAL A 415 -35.69 19.11 21.32
CA VAL A 415 -36.69 19.12 22.41
C VAL A 415 -38.05 19.56 21.89
#